data_AF-A0A960K2Y5-F1
#
_entry.id   AF-A0A960K2Y5-F1
#
_cell.length_a   1.000
_cell.length_b   1.000
_cell.length_c   1.000
_cell.angle_alpha   90.00
_cell.angle_beta   90.00
_cell.angle_gamma   90.00
#
_symmetry.space_group_name_H-M   'P 1'
#
loop_
_entity.id
_entity.type
_entity.pdbx_description
1 polymer ?
#
loop_
_entity_poly.entity_id
_entity_poly.type
_entity_poly.pdbx_seq_one_letter_code
_entity_poly.pdbx_strand_id
1 'polypeptide(L)'
;MLTFLERLAEAVSTFFQTYLEPVAEFLEGYVWSWPPDWPLLAVVLLGTGLFVTVRLAFVQVRGFKHAIDITRGKYDNPEDAGDLKHYQALTTALSATVGIGNIAGVAIAIRMGGPGALFWMWVTAFFGMALKFAECTLALKYRKVHADGSVSGGPMYYIEMGLKDRGFGNWKWMAMTFAALAAICSFGSGNMNQSNTMAVQMEGAFHIPRVVTALIFAAVVAAVIIGGIKRIGRVTSILAPAMALLYVVGALIILLINVKEIPSGLALIVTQAFAPESLVGGGVASFLLTLMWGIRRGLFSNEAGQGSAPIAHATAKTTEPVREGLVASLGPFIDTLVICTMTGLVVVTSGAYKDKVEQSLAAVTAHEAVVAGSSVTDSDLSSLREARQAGSITVRDGALQGAHLVHFDALVEDARLFDGAGNPWNGSLSLAADGTLSVEGDAPTVIGRALHSGAELTSWGFEKGLGAWGKLIVSLAVLLFAVSTAISWSYYG
;
A
#
# COMPACT_ATOMS: atom_id res chain seq x y z
N MET A 1 -26.05 12.44 18.92
CA MET A 1 -24.73 11.76 18.90
C MET A 1 -24.26 11.52 17.47
N LEU A 2 -25.02 10.80 16.63
CA LEU A 2 -24.71 10.59 15.21
C LEU A 2 -24.46 11.90 14.43
N THR A 3 -25.38 12.86 14.52
CA THR A 3 -25.25 14.18 13.88
C THR A 3 -24.06 15.01 14.37
N PHE A 4 -23.59 14.78 15.59
CA PHE A 4 -22.38 15.44 16.10
C PHE A 4 -21.12 14.77 15.52
N LEU A 5 -21.11 13.43 15.47
CA LEU A 5 -20.02 12.66 14.88
C LEU A 5 -19.88 12.94 13.39
N GLU A 6 -20.98 13.07 12.66
CA GLU A 6 -20.99 13.45 11.25
C GLU A 6 -20.39 14.85 11.03
N ARG A 7 -20.83 15.85 11.80
CA ARG A 7 -20.26 17.21 11.73
C ARG A 7 -18.78 17.26 12.10
N LEU A 8 -18.37 16.48 13.10
CA LEU A 8 -16.97 16.36 13.48
C LEU A 8 -16.15 15.71 12.36
N ALA A 9 -16.65 14.63 11.77
CA ALA A 9 -15.99 13.96 10.65
C ALA A 9 -15.84 14.89 9.45
N GLU A 10 -16.87 15.68 9.13
CA GLU A 10 -16.85 16.68 8.07
C GLU A 10 -15.83 17.79 8.36
N ALA A 11 -15.84 18.36 9.57
CA ALA A 11 -14.86 19.38 9.97
C ALA A 11 -13.41 18.87 9.91
N VAL A 12 -13.18 17.62 10.33
CA VAL A 12 -11.87 16.96 10.22
C VAL A 12 -11.52 16.76 8.75
N SER A 13 -12.43 16.24 7.93
CA SER A 13 -12.21 16.04 6.49
C SER A 13 -11.80 17.34 5.80
N THR A 14 -12.55 18.43 6.06
CA THR A 14 -12.26 19.75 5.50
C THR A 14 -10.89 20.27 5.95
N PHE A 15 -10.51 20.08 7.21
CA PHE A 15 -9.16 20.42 7.69
C PHE A 15 -8.08 19.67 6.92
N PHE A 16 -8.22 18.35 6.75
CA PHE A 16 -7.24 17.55 6.01
C PHE A 16 -7.11 18.01 4.56
N GLN A 17 -8.23 18.18 3.85
CA GLN A 17 -8.25 18.62 2.46
C GLN A 17 -7.70 20.04 2.27
N THR A 18 -7.99 20.94 3.21
CA THR A 18 -7.59 22.35 3.06
C THR A 18 -6.11 22.56 3.40
N TYR A 19 -5.59 21.86 4.41
CA TYR A 19 -4.27 22.17 4.98
C TYR A 19 -3.22 21.08 4.77
N LEU A 20 -3.60 19.80 4.80
CA LEU A 20 -2.63 18.69 4.73
C LEU A 20 -2.47 18.14 3.31
N GLU A 21 -3.56 18.04 2.55
CA GLU A 21 -3.54 17.53 1.18
C GLU A 21 -2.60 18.32 0.25
N PRO A 22 -2.63 19.67 0.21
CA PRO A 22 -1.72 20.42 -0.67
C PRO A 22 -0.25 20.24 -0.30
N VAL A 23 0.03 20.09 1.00
CA VAL A 23 1.40 19.83 1.50
C VAL A 23 1.84 18.41 1.12
N ALA A 24 0.94 17.44 1.25
CA ALA A 24 1.21 16.05 0.89
C ALA A 24 1.46 15.92 -0.62
N GLU A 25 0.64 16.54 -1.47
CA GLU A 25 0.80 16.56 -2.93
C GLU A 25 2.11 17.24 -3.35
N PHE A 26 2.44 18.37 -2.71
CA PHE A 26 3.73 19.05 -2.93
C PHE A 26 4.89 18.10 -2.61
N LEU A 27 4.89 17.49 -1.42
CA LEU A 27 5.94 16.55 -1.01
C LEU A 27 5.98 15.31 -1.92
N GLU A 28 4.83 14.78 -2.33
CA GLU A 28 4.73 13.65 -3.25
C GLU A 28 5.38 13.98 -4.60
N GLY A 29 5.11 15.17 -5.15
CA GLY A 29 5.73 15.67 -6.37
C GLY A 29 7.26 15.74 -6.26
N TYR A 30 7.79 16.23 -5.13
CA TYR A 30 9.25 16.26 -4.90
C TYR A 30 9.86 14.88 -4.69
N VAL A 31 9.16 13.99 -3.98
CA VAL A 31 9.67 12.65 -3.63
C VAL A 31 9.67 11.74 -4.85
N TRP A 32 8.62 11.79 -5.67
CA TRP A 32 8.38 10.78 -6.69
C TRP A 32 8.43 11.27 -8.13
N SER A 33 8.40 12.58 -8.34
CA SER A 33 8.32 13.21 -9.65
C SER A 33 9.42 14.26 -9.85
N TRP A 34 10.39 14.39 -8.92
CA TRP A 34 11.53 15.29 -9.09
C TRP A 34 12.86 14.54 -9.30
N PRO A 35 13.67 14.97 -10.29
CA PRO A 35 13.29 15.83 -11.41
C PRO A 35 12.19 15.19 -12.31
N PRO A 36 11.40 15.98 -13.06
CA PRO A 36 10.22 15.51 -13.83
C PRO A 36 10.49 14.31 -14.74
N ASP A 37 11.69 14.22 -15.30
CA ASP A 37 12.07 13.19 -16.25
C ASP A 37 12.76 11.98 -15.60
N TRP A 38 13.13 12.08 -14.32
CA TRP A 38 13.93 11.05 -13.66
C TRP A 38 13.61 10.92 -12.17
N PRO A 39 13.22 9.73 -11.71
CA PRO A 39 12.81 9.52 -10.33
C PRO A 39 14.02 9.35 -9.39
N LEU A 40 14.73 10.46 -9.13
CA LEU A 40 16.01 10.44 -8.42
C LEU A 40 15.93 9.74 -7.06
N LEU A 41 14.88 10.00 -6.28
CA LEU A 41 14.75 9.41 -4.96
C LEU A 41 14.58 7.89 -5.01
N ALA A 42 13.82 7.37 -5.98
CA ALA A 42 13.66 5.93 -6.17
C ALA A 42 15.01 5.26 -6.45
N VAL A 43 15.85 5.91 -7.26
CA VAL A 43 17.22 5.47 -7.56
C VAL A 43 18.12 5.58 -6.33
N VAL A 44 18.01 6.64 -5.54
CA VAL A 44 18.79 6.79 -4.29
C VAL A 44 18.39 5.72 -3.27
N LEU A 45 17.11 5.42 -3.10
CA LEU A 45 16.63 4.41 -2.16
C LEU A 45 17.06 2.99 -2.58
N LEU A 46 16.80 2.61 -3.84
CA LEU A 46 17.28 1.33 -4.38
C LEU A 46 18.81 1.26 -4.37
N GLY A 47 19.49 2.34 -4.76
CA GLY A 47 20.94 2.45 -4.79
C GLY A 47 21.55 2.32 -3.40
N THR A 48 20.91 2.87 -2.37
CA THR A 48 21.33 2.69 -0.97
C THR A 48 21.15 1.24 -0.53
N GLY A 49 20.02 0.60 -0.86
CA GLY A 49 19.82 -0.82 -0.57
C GLY A 49 20.83 -1.73 -1.28
N LEU A 50 21.16 -1.44 -2.54
CA LEU A 50 22.21 -2.13 -3.30
C LEU A 50 23.59 -1.89 -2.67
N PHE A 51 23.92 -0.65 -2.34
CA PHE A 51 25.17 -0.29 -1.68
C PHE A 51 25.33 -1.05 -0.35
N VAL A 52 24.31 -1.04 0.51
CA VAL A 52 24.32 -1.75 1.80
C VAL A 52 24.43 -3.26 1.58
N THR A 53 23.70 -3.80 0.59
CA THR A 53 23.79 -5.22 0.20
C THR A 53 25.23 -5.61 -0.14
N VAL A 54 25.89 -4.88 -1.04
CA VAL A 54 27.27 -5.18 -1.45
C VAL A 54 28.25 -4.93 -0.31
N ARG A 55 28.12 -3.80 0.39
CA ARG A 55 29.02 -3.39 1.48
C ARG A 55 28.99 -4.33 2.68
N LEU A 56 27.85 -4.96 2.93
CA LEU A 56 27.66 -5.99 3.94
C LEU A 56 27.73 -7.41 3.35
N ALA A 57 28.25 -7.55 2.13
CA ALA A 57 28.49 -8.81 1.44
C ALA A 57 27.25 -9.73 1.41
N PHE A 58 26.08 -9.23 0.99
CA PHE A 58 24.82 -9.99 0.92
C PHE A 58 24.38 -10.57 2.27
N VAL A 59 24.39 -9.74 3.32
CA VAL A 59 24.02 -10.13 4.69
C VAL A 59 22.63 -10.76 4.77
N GLN A 60 21.67 -10.29 3.97
CA GLN A 60 20.31 -10.82 3.92
C GLN A 60 20.24 -12.27 3.43
N VAL A 61 21.21 -12.71 2.62
CA VAL A 61 21.32 -14.10 2.16
C VAL A 61 22.14 -14.93 3.15
N ARG A 62 23.34 -14.47 3.52
CA ARG A 62 24.24 -15.20 4.41
C ARG A 62 23.68 -15.39 5.82
N GLY A 63 22.94 -14.39 6.31
CA GLY A 63 22.36 -14.37 7.65
C GLY A 63 20.97 -14.99 7.75
N PHE A 64 20.35 -15.40 6.63
CA PHE A 64 18.94 -15.79 6.59
C PHE A 64 18.59 -16.93 7.55
N LYS A 65 19.38 -18.01 7.54
CA LYS A 65 19.16 -19.16 8.44
C LYS A 65 19.31 -18.75 9.90
N HIS A 66 20.27 -17.89 10.21
CA HIS A 66 20.50 -17.43 11.57
C HIS A 66 19.37 -16.50 12.04
N ALA A 67 18.85 -15.63 11.16
CA ALA A 67 17.67 -14.83 11.44
C ALA A 67 16.48 -15.69 11.88
N ILE A 68 16.20 -16.79 11.17
CA ILE A 68 15.14 -17.74 11.55
C ILE A 68 15.41 -18.37 12.92
N ASP A 69 16.64 -18.80 13.19
CA ASP A 69 17.00 -19.39 14.49
C ASP A 69 16.84 -18.38 15.65
N ILE A 70 17.19 -17.10 15.43
CA ILE A 70 16.98 -16.02 16.40
C ILE A 70 15.49 -15.79 16.63
N THR A 71 14.69 -15.66 15.56
CA THR A 71 13.23 -15.47 15.65
C THR A 71 12.54 -16.64 16.38
N ARG A 72 13.04 -17.86 16.26
CA ARG A 72 12.53 -19.04 16.99
C ARG A 72 12.86 -19.02 18.49
N GLY A 73 13.64 -18.05 18.96
CA GLY A 73 14.00 -17.87 20.37
C GLY A 73 15.22 -18.68 20.81
N LYS A 74 16.00 -19.27 19.89
CA LYS A 74 17.20 -20.06 20.24
C LYS A 74 18.27 -19.23 20.96
N TYR A 75 18.24 -17.91 20.76
CA TYR A 75 19.19 -16.95 21.31
C TYR A 75 18.53 -15.94 22.27
N ASP A 76 17.27 -16.18 22.65
CA ASP A 76 16.56 -15.33 23.62
C ASP A 76 17.17 -15.49 25.01
N ASN A 77 17.45 -14.37 25.67
CA ASN A 77 17.83 -14.34 27.08
C ASN A 77 16.82 -13.47 27.88
N PRO A 78 16.10 -14.03 28.88
CA PRO A 78 15.12 -13.27 29.67
C PRO A 78 15.70 -12.04 30.38
N GLU A 79 16.99 -12.11 30.73
CA GLU A 79 17.74 -11.07 31.45
C GLU A 79 18.19 -9.91 30.55
N ASP A 80 18.10 -10.06 29.22
CA ASP A 80 18.49 -9.00 28.30
C ASP A 80 17.50 -7.83 28.38
N ALA A 81 18.04 -6.61 28.37
CA ALA A 81 17.27 -5.38 28.38
C ALA A 81 16.41 -5.24 27.11
N GLY A 82 15.15 -4.86 27.28
CA GLY A 82 14.16 -4.72 26.22
C GLY A 82 12.76 -5.06 26.70
N ASP A 83 11.77 -4.72 25.88
CA ASP A 83 10.35 -4.95 26.18
C ASP A 83 9.83 -6.25 25.55
N LEU A 84 10.31 -6.60 24.36
CA LEU A 84 9.76 -7.68 23.52
C LEU A 84 10.80 -8.75 23.19
N LYS A 85 10.35 -10.01 23.01
CA LYS A 85 11.19 -11.04 22.39
C LYS A 85 11.40 -10.75 20.90
N HIS A 86 12.44 -11.32 20.29
CA HIS A 86 12.72 -11.20 18.86
C HIS A 86 11.51 -11.50 17.96
N TYR A 87 10.79 -12.58 18.25
CA TYR A 87 9.56 -12.93 17.54
C TYR A 87 8.47 -11.85 17.65
N GLN A 88 8.27 -11.29 18.84
CA GLN A 88 7.25 -10.29 19.09
C GLN A 88 7.60 -8.94 18.44
N ALA A 89 8.88 -8.58 18.43
CA ALA A 89 9.36 -7.41 17.71
C ALA A 89 9.12 -7.56 16.20
N LEU A 90 9.49 -8.72 15.62
CA LEU A 90 9.22 -9.04 14.22
C LEU A 90 7.72 -9.03 13.90
N THR A 91 6.87 -9.67 14.69
CA THR A 91 5.42 -9.70 14.42
C THR A 91 4.77 -8.35 14.61
N THR A 92 5.29 -7.49 15.50
CA THR A 92 4.81 -6.11 15.66
C THR A 92 5.18 -5.26 14.45
N ALA A 93 6.41 -5.39 13.95
CA ALA A 93 6.83 -4.74 12.71
C ALA A 93 6.05 -5.27 11.50
N LEU A 94 5.92 -6.59 11.35
CA LEU A 94 5.12 -7.22 10.30
C LEU A 94 3.65 -6.83 10.37
N SER A 95 3.09 -6.62 11.55
CA SER A 95 1.72 -6.13 11.72
C SER A 95 1.54 -4.73 11.14
N ALA A 96 2.58 -3.88 11.16
CA ALA A 96 2.57 -2.57 10.52
C ALA A 96 2.71 -2.66 8.99
N THR A 97 3.57 -3.56 8.49
CA THR A 97 3.88 -3.66 7.05
C THR A 97 2.90 -4.54 6.28
N VAL A 98 2.54 -5.69 6.86
CA VAL A 98 1.55 -6.64 6.33
C VAL A 98 0.16 -6.09 6.62
N GLY A 99 -0.34 -5.33 5.66
CA GLY A 99 -1.61 -4.64 5.75
C GLY A 99 -2.37 -4.67 4.44
N ILE A 100 -3.35 -3.78 4.32
CA ILE A 100 -4.12 -3.60 3.08
C ILE A 100 -3.20 -3.29 1.89
N GLY A 101 -2.02 -2.71 2.12
CA GLY A 101 -1.00 -2.48 1.09
C GLY A 101 -0.57 -3.75 0.34
N ASN A 102 -0.54 -4.92 0.99
CA ASN A 102 -0.15 -6.19 0.35
C ASN A 102 -1.25 -6.80 -0.51
N ILE A 103 -2.50 -6.42 -0.24
CA ILE A 103 -3.69 -6.87 -0.96
C ILE A 103 -4.00 -5.87 -2.08
N ALA A 104 -4.25 -4.62 -1.71
CA ALA A 104 -4.65 -3.55 -2.60
C ALA A 104 -3.47 -2.90 -3.33
N GLY A 105 -2.34 -2.69 -2.64
CA GLY A 105 -1.18 -2.00 -3.22
C GLY A 105 -0.52 -2.78 -4.36
N VAL A 106 -0.49 -4.12 -4.26
CA VAL A 106 -0.03 -4.99 -5.36
C VAL A 106 -0.96 -4.89 -6.57
N ALA A 107 -2.27 -4.96 -6.34
CA ALA A 107 -3.27 -4.78 -7.38
C ALA A 107 -3.18 -3.40 -8.05
N ILE A 108 -2.96 -2.33 -7.27
CA ILE A 108 -2.69 -0.98 -7.79
C ILE A 108 -1.39 -0.95 -8.61
N ALA A 109 -0.33 -1.61 -8.15
CA ALA A 109 0.93 -1.69 -8.89
C ALA A 109 0.73 -2.34 -10.27
N ILE A 110 0.00 -3.45 -10.31
CA ILE A 110 -0.32 -4.18 -11.55
C ILE A 110 -1.24 -3.35 -12.45
N ARG A 111 -2.22 -2.65 -11.87
CA ARG A 111 -3.14 -1.78 -12.60
C ARG A 111 -2.41 -0.62 -13.27
N MET A 112 -1.55 0.07 -12.54
CA MET A 112 -0.94 1.33 -12.98
C MET A 112 0.40 1.14 -13.73
N GLY A 113 1.17 0.11 -13.36
CA GLY A 113 2.46 -0.19 -13.94
C GLY A 113 2.50 -1.46 -14.77
N GLY A 114 1.38 -2.19 -14.90
CA GLY A 114 1.33 -3.51 -15.51
C GLY A 114 1.89 -4.62 -14.62
N PRO A 115 1.67 -5.91 -14.96
CA PRO A 115 2.25 -7.08 -14.30
C PRO A 115 3.75 -6.98 -13.99
N GLY A 116 4.53 -6.29 -14.84
CA GLY A 116 5.97 -6.06 -14.64
C GLY A 116 6.33 -5.30 -13.37
N ALA A 117 5.41 -4.52 -12.79
CA ALA A 117 5.65 -3.77 -11.56
C ALA A 117 5.96 -4.71 -10.38
N LEU A 118 5.39 -5.92 -10.38
CA LEU A 118 5.63 -6.92 -9.33
C LEU A 118 7.09 -7.38 -9.29
N PHE A 119 7.76 -7.49 -10.44
CA PHE A 119 9.19 -7.80 -10.49
C PHE A 119 10.02 -6.73 -9.76
N TRP A 120 9.69 -5.46 -10.00
CA TRP A 120 10.39 -4.36 -9.35
C TRP A 120 10.07 -4.26 -7.86
N MET A 121 8.87 -4.68 -7.42
CA MET A 121 8.61 -4.90 -5.99
C MET A 121 9.54 -5.96 -5.39
N TRP A 122 9.84 -7.05 -6.09
CA TRP A 122 10.80 -8.05 -5.63
C TRP A 122 12.22 -7.50 -5.50
N VAL A 123 12.67 -6.72 -6.48
CA VAL A 123 13.98 -6.04 -6.44
C VAL A 123 14.07 -5.10 -5.24
N THR A 124 13.03 -4.27 -5.04
CA THR A 124 12.94 -3.38 -3.89
C THR A 124 12.97 -4.15 -2.58
N ALA A 125 12.26 -5.27 -2.45
CA ALA A 125 12.26 -6.08 -1.24
C ALA A 125 13.63 -6.72 -0.98
N PHE A 126 14.28 -7.28 -1.99
CA PHE A 126 15.57 -7.95 -1.83
C PHE A 126 16.66 -6.99 -1.31
N PHE A 127 16.75 -5.79 -1.88
CA PHE A 127 17.67 -4.77 -1.38
C PHE A 127 17.17 -4.14 -0.08
N GLY A 128 15.85 -4.05 0.10
CA GLY A 128 15.20 -3.61 1.32
C GLY A 128 15.54 -4.48 2.53
N MET A 129 15.74 -5.80 2.36
CA MET A 129 16.18 -6.69 3.45
C MET A 129 17.51 -6.23 4.06
N ALA A 130 18.48 -5.86 3.22
CA ALA A 130 19.78 -5.39 3.68
C ALA A 130 19.68 -3.99 4.31
N LEU A 131 18.86 -3.11 3.73
CA LEU A 131 18.65 -1.77 4.26
C LEU A 131 18.00 -1.82 5.65
N LYS A 132 16.93 -2.60 5.79
CA LYS A 132 16.20 -2.80 7.04
C LYS A 132 17.08 -3.47 8.12
N PHE A 133 17.97 -4.38 7.72
CA PHE A 133 19.02 -4.90 8.60
C PHE A 133 19.87 -3.78 9.19
N ALA A 134 20.35 -2.85 8.37
CA ALA A 134 21.22 -1.76 8.82
C ALA A 134 20.47 -0.78 9.72
N GLU A 135 19.26 -0.38 9.33
CA GLU A 135 18.42 0.55 10.11
C GLU A 135 18.09 -0.01 11.49
N CYS A 136 17.67 -1.27 11.58
CA CYS A 136 17.30 -1.89 12.85
C CYS A 136 18.53 -2.17 13.72
N THR A 137 19.67 -2.56 13.12
CA THR A 137 20.95 -2.66 13.85
C THR A 137 21.33 -1.33 14.49
N LEU A 138 21.19 -0.22 13.76
CA LEU A 138 21.48 1.12 14.27
C LEU A 138 20.49 1.54 15.35
N ALA A 139 19.19 1.26 15.16
CA ALA A 139 18.18 1.60 16.16
C ALA A 139 18.41 0.89 17.49
N LEU A 140 18.86 -0.37 17.49
CA LEU A 140 19.23 -1.03 18.74
C LEU A 140 20.50 -0.48 19.35
N LYS A 141 21.50 -0.16 18.52
CA LYS A 141 22.77 0.40 19.00
C LYS A 141 22.58 1.76 19.71
N TYR A 142 21.66 2.59 19.21
CA TYR A 142 21.43 3.95 19.69
C TYR A 142 20.12 4.12 20.49
N ARG A 143 19.47 3.03 20.91
CA ARG A 143 18.26 3.10 21.73
C ARG A 143 18.55 3.65 23.12
N LYS A 144 17.54 4.28 23.71
CA LYS A 144 17.53 4.72 25.10
C LYS A 144 16.72 3.73 25.94
N VAL A 145 17.32 3.23 27.02
CA VAL A 145 16.64 2.47 28.06
C VAL A 145 16.28 3.45 29.18
N HIS A 146 15.00 3.50 29.55
CA HIS A 146 14.50 4.38 30.60
C HIS A 146 14.59 3.73 31.98
N ALA A 147 14.40 4.53 33.03
CA ALA A 147 14.51 4.07 34.42
C ALA A 147 13.46 3.00 34.80
N ASP A 148 12.31 3.00 34.13
CA ASP A 148 11.24 2.01 34.29
C ASP A 148 11.48 0.71 33.48
N GLY A 149 12.62 0.64 32.78
CA GLY A 149 13.02 -0.49 31.94
C GLY A 149 12.43 -0.47 30.53
N SER A 150 11.55 0.50 30.20
CA SER A 150 11.03 0.66 28.84
C SER A 150 12.10 1.18 27.89
N VAL A 151 11.95 0.88 26.59
CA VAL A 151 12.92 1.24 25.58
C VAL A 151 12.31 2.18 24.53
N SER A 152 13.08 3.18 24.12
CA SER A 152 12.78 4.02 22.97
C SER A 152 13.96 4.03 22.00
N GLY A 153 13.68 3.74 20.74
CA GLY A 153 14.68 3.75 19.67
C GLY A 153 14.03 3.97 18.31
N GLY A 154 14.86 4.10 17.28
CA GLY A 154 14.42 4.43 15.93
C GLY A 154 15.30 5.51 15.30
N PRO A 155 14.91 6.02 14.12
CA PRO A 155 15.77 6.90 13.34
C PRO A 155 16.09 8.23 13.99
N MET A 156 15.13 8.83 14.68
CA MET A 156 15.34 10.04 15.47
C MET A 156 16.53 9.89 16.45
N TYR A 157 16.71 8.72 17.04
CA TYR A 157 17.80 8.47 17.99
C TYR A 157 19.14 8.24 17.29
N TYR A 158 19.22 7.40 16.26
CA TYR A 158 20.50 7.18 15.57
C TYR A 158 20.93 8.37 14.70
N ILE A 159 20.00 9.25 14.29
CA ILE A 159 20.32 10.51 13.63
C ILE A 159 20.97 11.47 14.63
N GLU A 160 20.35 11.68 15.80
CA GLU A 160 20.88 12.62 16.81
C GLU A 160 22.18 12.09 17.45
N MET A 161 22.17 10.83 17.90
CA MET A 161 23.28 10.24 18.65
C MET A 161 24.35 9.65 17.74
N GLY A 162 23.95 8.94 16.68
CA GLY A 162 24.89 8.24 15.81
C GLY A 162 25.74 9.15 14.93
N LEU A 163 25.16 10.21 14.38
CA LEU A 163 25.94 11.20 13.60
C LEU A 163 26.90 11.98 14.50
N LYS A 164 26.47 12.31 15.72
CA LYS A 164 27.31 12.96 16.72
C LYS A 164 28.51 12.08 17.10
N ASP A 165 28.27 10.80 17.40
CA ASP A 165 29.31 9.83 17.73
C ASP A 165 30.33 9.62 16.60
N ARG A 166 29.90 9.80 15.34
CA ARG A 166 30.77 9.71 14.16
C ARG A 166 31.49 11.02 13.81
N GLY A 167 31.29 12.09 14.56
CA GLY A 167 31.96 13.38 14.34
C GLY A 167 31.27 14.28 13.32
N PHE A 168 30.06 13.95 12.85
CA PHE A 168 29.29 14.79 11.90
C PHE A 168 28.51 15.92 12.59
N GLY A 169 28.61 16.05 13.92
CA GLY A 169 27.92 17.07 14.70
C GLY A 169 26.51 16.66 15.14
N ASN A 170 25.78 17.60 15.75
CA ASN A 170 24.45 17.35 16.28
C ASN A 170 23.36 17.67 15.24
N TRP A 171 22.77 16.63 14.64
CA TRP A 171 21.72 16.75 13.63
C TRP A 171 20.31 16.65 14.23
N LYS A 172 20.12 17.22 15.42
CA LYS A 172 18.84 17.20 16.15
C LYS A 172 17.67 17.74 15.32
N TRP A 173 17.91 18.73 14.46
CA TRP A 173 16.86 19.25 13.57
C TRP A 173 16.29 18.15 12.67
N MET A 174 17.14 17.32 12.07
CA MET A 174 16.72 16.23 11.19
C MET A 174 16.02 15.10 11.96
N ALA A 175 16.49 14.80 13.17
CA ALA A 175 15.83 13.85 14.07
C ALA A 175 14.42 14.30 14.46
N MET A 176 14.24 15.60 14.79
CA MET A 176 12.94 16.17 15.13
C MET A 176 12.01 16.24 13.90
N THR A 177 12.54 16.58 12.73
CA THR A 177 11.77 16.53 11.47
C THR A 177 11.29 15.12 11.18
N PHE A 178 12.17 14.11 11.30
CA PHE A 178 11.77 12.71 11.14
C PHE A 178 10.67 12.32 12.12
N ALA A 179 10.83 12.64 13.41
CA ALA A 179 9.84 12.30 14.43
C ALA A 179 8.48 12.96 14.17
N ALA A 180 8.46 14.24 13.76
CA ALA A 180 7.23 14.95 13.42
C ALA A 180 6.53 14.35 12.19
N LEU A 181 7.29 14.05 11.14
CA LEU A 181 6.74 13.41 9.94
C LEU A 181 6.24 11.99 10.22
N ALA A 182 6.98 11.20 11.00
CA ALA A 182 6.57 9.86 11.40
C ALA A 182 5.26 9.88 12.19
N ALA A 183 5.08 10.85 13.11
CA ALA A 183 3.83 11.05 13.83
C ALA A 183 2.67 11.45 12.91
N ILE A 184 2.88 12.32 11.93
CA ILE A 184 1.85 12.66 10.94
C ILE A 184 1.50 11.42 10.08
N CYS A 185 2.51 10.65 9.66
CA CYS A 185 2.32 9.44 8.87
C CYS A 185 1.55 8.34 9.60
N SER A 186 1.63 8.26 10.94
CA SER A 186 0.89 7.26 11.72
C SER A 186 -0.62 7.44 11.63
N PHE A 187 -1.11 8.70 11.57
CA PHE A 187 -2.52 8.99 11.31
C PHE A 187 -2.91 8.64 9.88
N GLY A 188 -2.10 8.97 8.88
CA GLY A 188 -2.40 8.72 7.46
C GLY A 188 -2.37 7.23 7.09
N SER A 189 -1.17 6.72 6.80
CA SER A 189 -0.98 5.35 6.31
C SER A 189 -1.34 4.29 7.35
N GLY A 190 -1.07 4.60 8.63
CA GLY A 190 -1.29 3.70 9.75
C GLY A 190 -2.74 3.55 10.20
N ASN A 191 -3.57 4.58 10.05
CA ASN A 191 -4.92 4.58 10.64
C ASN A 191 -6.04 4.98 9.66
N MET A 192 -5.98 6.16 9.05
CA MET A 192 -7.05 6.68 8.18
C MET A 192 -7.30 5.76 6.97
N ASN A 193 -6.24 5.35 6.27
CA ASN A 193 -6.40 4.47 5.11
C ASN A 193 -6.92 3.07 5.51
N GLN A 194 -6.46 2.55 6.65
CA GLN A 194 -6.85 1.24 7.16
C GLN A 194 -8.33 1.21 7.58
N SER A 195 -8.74 2.21 8.36
CA SER A 195 -10.12 2.34 8.84
C SER A 195 -11.11 2.61 7.71
N ASN A 196 -10.75 3.47 6.74
CA ASN A 196 -11.59 3.76 5.58
C ASN A 196 -11.80 2.51 4.71
N THR A 197 -10.72 1.85 4.29
CA THR A 197 -10.83 0.68 3.41
C THR A 197 -11.60 -0.45 4.09
N MET A 198 -11.37 -0.67 5.39
CA MET A 198 -12.17 -1.63 6.16
C MET A 198 -13.65 -1.23 6.21
N ALA A 199 -13.98 0.05 6.44
CA ALA A 199 -15.37 0.50 6.49
C ALA A 199 -16.10 0.30 5.14
N VAL A 200 -15.44 0.63 4.03
CA VAL A 200 -15.96 0.39 2.67
C VAL A 200 -16.15 -1.11 2.42
N GLN A 201 -15.16 -1.94 2.79
CA GLN A 201 -15.27 -3.39 2.62
C GLN A 201 -16.42 -4.00 3.43
N MET A 202 -16.63 -3.55 4.67
CA MET A 202 -17.72 -4.06 5.53
C MET A 202 -19.10 -3.63 5.04
N GLU A 203 -19.22 -2.42 4.52
CA GLU A 203 -20.45 -1.95 3.89
C GLU A 203 -20.72 -2.73 2.60
N GLY A 204 -19.73 -2.88 1.72
CA GLY A 204 -19.90 -3.55 0.43
C GLY A 204 -20.12 -5.06 0.53
N ALA A 205 -19.46 -5.74 1.49
CA ALA A 205 -19.55 -7.20 1.62
C ALA A 205 -20.66 -7.67 2.57
N PHE A 206 -20.96 -6.89 3.61
CA PHE A 206 -21.87 -7.32 4.69
C PHE A 206 -23.01 -6.32 4.93
N HIS A 207 -23.10 -5.23 4.18
CA HIS A 207 -24.09 -4.16 4.37
C HIS A 207 -24.09 -3.56 5.79
N ILE A 208 -22.93 -3.57 6.46
CA ILE A 208 -22.76 -2.98 7.80
C ILE A 208 -22.49 -1.47 7.64
N PRO A 209 -23.28 -0.59 8.30
CA PRO A 209 -23.07 0.85 8.21
C PRO A 209 -21.67 1.28 8.67
N ARG A 210 -21.03 2.18 7.91
CA ARG A 210 -19.65 2.64 8.14
C ARG A 210 -19.40 3.12 9.57
N VAL A 211 -20.34 3.86 10.16
CA VAL A 211 -20.22 4.40 11.54
C VAL A 211 -20.13 3.27 12.56
N VAL A 212 -20.91 2.20 12.39
CA VAL A 212 -20.89 1.04 13.30
C VAL A 212 -19.54 0.33 13.20
N THR A 213 -19.08 0.09 11.96
CA THR A 213 -17.75 -0.49 11.70
C THR A 213 -16.63 0.34 12.33
N ALA A 214 -16.67 1.66 12.19
CA ALA A 214 -15.67 2.57 12.76
C ALA A 214 -15.65 2.54 14.29
N LEU A 215 -16.80 2.53 14.96
CA LEU A 215 -16.89 2.46 16.42
C LEU A 215 -16.34 1.13 16.97
N ILE A 216 -16.67 0.01 16.33
CA ILE A 216 -16.16 -1.31 16.71
C ILE A 216 -14.64 -1.35 16.52
N PHE A 217 -14.15 -0.89 15.38
CA PHE A 217 -12.72 -0.82 15.08
C PHE A 217 -11.96 0.02 16.10
N ALA A 218 -12.43 1.23 16.39
CA ALA A 218 -11.83 2.11 17.38
C ALA A 218 -11.80 1.44 18.76
N ALA A 219 -12.87 0.77 19.18
CA ALA A 219 -12.92 0.06 20.46
C ALA A 219 -11.91 -1.11 20.52
N VAL A 220 -11.79 -1.90 19.44
CA VAL A 220 -10.83 -3.01 19.35
C VAL A 220 -9.40 -2.50 19.39
N VAL A 221 -9.07 -1.47 18.61
CA VAL A 221 -7.73 -0.86 18.61
C VAL A 221 -7.42 -0.29 19.99
N ALA A 222 -8.34 0.48 20.59
CA ALA A 222 -8.19 1.06 21.92
C ALA A 222 -7.91 0.00 23.01
N ALA A 223 -8.63 -1.12 22.98
CA ALA A 223 -8.45 -2.21 23.93
C ALA A 223 -7.03 -2.80 23.90
N VAL A 224 -6.33 -2.72 22.77
CA VAL A 224 -4.95 -3.21 22.61
C VAL A 224 -3.93 -2.13 22.96
N ILE A 225 -4.07 -0.92 22.40
CA ILE A 225 -3.03 0.13 22.52
C ILE A 225 -2.91 0.68 23.95
N ILE A 226 -4.01 0.73 24.71
CA ILE A 226 -4.00 1.21 26.12
C ILE A 226 -3.08 0.35 27.00
N GLY A 227 -2.82 -0.90 26.61
CA GLY A 227 -1.90 -1.79 27.33
C GLY A 227 -0.41 -1.58 27.04
N GLY A 228 -0.05 -0.63 26.17
CA GLY A 228 1.32 -0.33 25.78
C GLY A 228 2.01 -1.44 24.97
N ILE A 229 3.31 -1.26 24.72
CA ILE A 229 4.08 -2.10 23.79
C ILE A 229 4.06 -3.60 24.12
N LYS A 230 4.02 -3.96 25.41
CA LYS A 230 3.95 -5.38 25.83
C LYS A 230 2.62 -6.03 25.43
N ARG A 231 1.49 -5.30 25.53
CA ARG A 231 0.19 -5.81 25.06
C ARG A 231 0.14 -5.85 23.55
N ILE A 232 0.64 -4.82 22.88
CA ILE A 232 0.76 -4.75 21.41
C ILE A 232 1.53 -5.98 20.92
N GLY A 233 2.76 -6.21 21.40
CA GLY A 233 3.60 -7.34 21.01
C GLY A 233 2.98 -8.70 21.29
N ARG A 234 2.20 -8.85 22.37
CA ARG A 234 1.44 -10.09 22.64
C ARG A 234 0.33 -10.30 21.62
N VAL A 235 -0.46 -9.28 21.30
CA VAL A 235 -1.57 -9.39 20.34
C VAL A 235 -1.06 -9.61 18.93
N THR A 236 -0.09 -8.82 18.47
CA THR A 236 0.47 -8.93 17.10
C THR A 236 1.17 -10.26 16.88
N SER A 237 1.78 -10.86 17.91
CA SER A 237 2.42 -12.18 17.82
C SER A 237 1.49 -13.35 17.54
N ILE A 238 0.18 -13.14 17.72
CA ILE A 238 -0.88 -14.10 17.37
C ILE A 238 -1.60 -13.64 16.11
N LEU A 239 -1.99 -12.35 16.07
CA LEU A 239 -2.79 -11.77 15.01
C LEU A 239 -2.07 -11.80 13.66
N ALA A 240 -0.82 -11.31 13.59
CA ALA A 240 -0.10 -11.17 12.33
C ALA A 240 0.19 -12.51 11.62
N PRO A 241 0.65 -13.57 12.32
CA PRO A 241 0.77 -14.90 11.72
C PRO A 241 -0.58 -15.50 11.31
N ALA A 242 -1.62 -15.35 12.14
CA ALA A 242 -2.93 -15.93 11.85
C ALA A 242 -3.56 -15.31 10.59
N MET A 243 -3.53 -13.99 10.48
CA MET A 243 -4.05 -13.27 9.32
C MET A 243 -3.22 -13.57 8.04
N ALA A 244 -1.90 -13.63 8.16
CA ALA A 244 -1.03 -13.99 7.03
C ALA A 244 -1.30 -15.43 6.57
N LEU A 245 -1.46 -16.37 7.50
CA LEU A 245 -1.76 -17.77 7.19
C LEU A 245 -3.11 -17.92 6.48
N LEU A 246 -4.17 -17.26 6.99
CA LEU A 246 -5.50 -17.25 6.36
C LEU A 246 -5.40 -16.82 4.89
N TYR A 247 -4.71 -15.70 4.65
CA TYR A 247 -4.57 -15.14 3.31
C TYR A 247 -3.70 -16.02 2.39
N VAL A 248 -2.53 -16.45 2.88
CA VAL A 248 -1.58 -17.30 2.14
C VAL A 248 -2.19 -18.64 1.78
N VAL A 249 -2.96 -19.28 2.67
CA VAL A 249 -3.66 -20.53 2.35
C VAL A 249 -4.68 -20.31 1.25
N GLY A 250 -5.49 -19.25 1.34
CA GLY A 250 -6.45 -18.91 0.28
C GLY A 250 -5.78 -18.70 -1.08
N ALA A 251 -4.70 -17.90 -1.11
CA ALA A 251 -3.92 -17.67 -2.31
C ALA A 251 -3.30 -18.96 -2.85
N LEU A 252 -2.72 -19.79 -1.97
CA LEU A 252 -2.08 -21.04 -2.36
C LEU A 252 -3.07 -22.02 -3.00
N ILE A 253 -4.30 -22.13 -2.47
CA ILE A 253 -5.34 -22.98 -3.07
C ILE A 253 -5.65 -22.50 -4.50
N ILE A 254 -5.80 -21.19 -4.72
CA ILE A 254 -6.05 -20.62 -6.06
C ILE A 254 -4.88 -20.90 -7.00
N LEU A 255 -3.65 -20.73 -6.53
CA LEU A 255 -2.45 -21.00 -7.32
C LEU A 255 -2.32 -22.49 -7.66
N LEU A 256 -2.72 -23.40 -6.77
CA LEU A 256 -2.76 -24.84 -7.05
C LEU A 256 -3.84 -25.18 -8.08
N ILE A 257 -5.00 -24.53 -8.04
CA ILE A 257 -6.04 -24.65 -9.07
C ILE A 257 -5.52 -24.16 -10.43
N ASN A 258 -4.77 -23.05 -10.44
CA ASN A 258 -4.19 -22.44 -11.63
C ASN A 258 -2.71 -22.83 -11.87
N VAL A 259 -2.27 -24.00 -11.40
CA VAL A 259 -0.84 -24.36 -11.38
C VAL A 259 -0.19 -24.34 -12.76
N LYS A 260 -0.96 -24.62 -13.82
CA LYS A 260 -0.49 -24.59 -15.21
C LYS A 260 -0.19 -23.18 -15.72
N GLU A 261 -0.83 -22.17 -15.15
CA GLU A 261 -0.66 -20.76 -15.52
C GLU A 261 0.47 -20.08 -14.74
N ILE A 262 1.03 -20.72 -13.70
CA ILE A 262 2.12 -20.13 -12.92
C ILE A 262 3.35 -19.85 -13.79
N PRO A 263 3.85 -20.78 -14.64
CA PRO A 263 5.01 -20.51 -15.48
C PRO A 263 4.78 -19.36 -16.47
N SER A 264 3.60 -19.31 -17.12
CA SER A 264 3.24 -18.24 -18.05
C SER A 264 3.08 -16.90 -17.33
N GLY A 265 2.48 -16.88 -16.13
CA GLY A 265 2.35 -15.69 -15.29
C GLY A 265 3.70 -15.14 -14.83
N LEU A 266 4.62 -15.98 -14.38
CA LEU A 266 5.98 -15.57 -14.02
C LEU A 266 6.76 -15.03 -15.22
N ALA A 267 6.66 -15.71 -16.37
CA ALA A 267 7.27 -15.24 -17.61
C ALA A 267 6.71 -13.86 -18.04
N LEU A 268 5.40 -13.65 -17.90
CA LEU A 268 4.76 -12.38 -18.19
C LEU A 268 5.26 -11.27 -17.28
N ILE A 269 5.33 -11.51 -15.96
CA ILE A 269 5.84 -10.54 -14.99
C ILE A 269 7.27 -10.11 -15.35
N VAL A 270 8.16 -11.07 -15.64
CA VAL A 270 9.56 -10.74 -15.98
C VAL A 270 9.64 -10.03 -17.33
N THR A 271 8.90 -10.49 -18.34
CA THR A 271 8.93 -9.89 -19.69
C THR A 271 8.43 -8.46 -19.65
N GLN A 272 7.28 -8.20 -19.01
CA GLN A 272 6.71 -6.86 -18.91
C GLN A 272 7.50 -5.94 -17.96
N ALA A 273 8.36 -6.47 -17.09
CA ALA A 273 9.23 -5.63 -16.28
C ALA A 273 10.29 -4.87 -17.10
N PHE A 274 10.71 -5.44 -18.24
CA PHE A 274 11.73 -4.87 -19.13
C PHE A 274 11.19 -4.41 -20.48
N ALA A 275 10.08 -5.00 -20.93
CA ALA A 275 9.37 -4.63 -22.15
C ALA A 275 7.86 -4.57 -21.87
N PRO A 276 7.38 -3.60 -21.08
CA PRO A 276 5.96 -3.43 -20.84
C PRO A 276 5.23 -3.10 -22.13
N GLU A 277 3.98 -3.56 -22.23
CA GLU A 277 3.06 -3.11 -23.27
C GLU A 277 2.92 -1.58 -23.16
N SER A 278 2.92 -0.89 -24.30
CA SER A 278 2.98 0.57 -24.33
C SER A 278 1.69 1.16 -23.75
N LEU A 279 1.75 1.58 -22.49
CA LEU A 279 0.65 2.24 -21.79
C LEU A 279 0.60 3.74 -22.15
N VAL A 280 1.75 4.43 -22.06
CA VAL A 280 1.90 5.87 -22.36
C VAL A 280 3.33 6.16 -22.84
N GLY A 281 3.51 7.03 -23.84
CA GLY A 281 4.80 7.67 -24.17
C GLY A 281 5.89 6.78 -24.80
N GLY A 282 5.53 5.61 -25.33
CA GLY A 282 6.47 4.66 -25.94
C GLY A 282 7.20 3.76 -24.94
N GLY A 283 8.10 2.90 -25.43
CA GLY A 283 8.70 1.81 -24.63
C GLY A 283 9.51 2.28 -23.41
N VAL A 284 10.26 3.37 -23.51
CA VAL A 284 11.07 3.91 -22.39
C VAL A 284 10.19 4.49 -21.29
N ALA A 285 9.17 5.27 -21.66
CA ALA A 285 8.24 5.85 -20.69
C ALA A 285 7.43 4.76 -19.97
N SER A 286 6.97 3.75 -20.71
CA SER A 286 6.28 2.59 -20.13
C SER A 286 7.19 1.80 -19.18
N PHE A 287 8.47 1.59 -19.54
CA PHE A 287 9.46 0.98 -18.64
C PHE A 287 9.64 1.76 -17.34
N LEU A 288 9.82 3.08 -17.42
CA LEU A 288 9.97 3.93 -16.24
C LEU A 288 8.70 3.94 -15.37
N LEU A 289 7.52 3.93 -15.98
CA LEU A 289 6.24 3.83 -15.27
C LEU A 289 6.14 2.51 -14.49
N THR A 290 6.39 1.37 -15.15
CA THR A 290 6.40 0.04 -14.54
C THR A 290 7.40 -0.06 -13.38
N LEU A 291 8.63 0.41 -13.61
CA LEU A 291 9.69 0.49 -12.59
C LEU A 291 9.21 1.32 -11.39
N MET A 292 8.66 2.50 -11.64
CA MET A 292 8.26 3.43 -10.60
C MET A 292 7.10 2.95 -9.75
N TRP A 293 6.07 2.36 -10.37
CA TRP A 293 4.98 1.77 -9.62
C TRP A 293 5.43 0.56 -8.80
N GLY A 294 6.35 -0.24 -9.32
CA GLY A 294 6.97 -1.33 -8.58
C GLY A 294 7.77 -0.84 -7.37
N ILE A 295 8.60 0.19 -7.52
CA ILE A 295 9.37 0.76 -6.40
C ILE A 295 8.45 1.43 -5.38
N ARG A 296 7.52 2.29 -5.83
CA ARG A 296 6.57 3.00 -4.96
C ARG A 296 5.79 2.03 -4.08
N ARG A 297 5.23 0.98 -4.68
CA ARG A 297 4.42 -0.02 -3.97
C ARG A 297 5.28 -0.99 -3.18
N GLY A 298 6.46 -1.36 -3.66
CA GLY A 298 7.42 -2.18 -2.94
C GLY A 298 7.88 -1.53 -1.63
N LEU A 299 8.25 -0.24 -1.69
CA LEU A 299 8.65 0.53 -0.50
C LEU A 299 7.49 0.72 0.48
N PHE A 300 6.28 1.00 -0.02
CA PHE A 300 5.09 1.11 0.82
C PHE A 300 4.73 -0.22 1.50
N SER A 301 4.96 -1.34 0.83
CA SER A 301 4.66 -2.68 1.35
C SER A 301 5.60 -3.06 2.48
N ASN A 302 6.92 -3.08 2.25
CA ASN A 302 7.86 -3.61 3.24
C ASN A 302 8.50 -2.55 4.16
N GLU A 303 8.26 -1.27 3.89
CA GLU A 303 8.75 -0.11 4.64
C GLU A 303 10.29 -0.03 4.76
N ALA A 304 11.04 -0.75 3.91
CA ALA A 304 12.49 -0.68 3.93
C ALA A 304 12.97 0.70 3.44
N GLY A 305 13.82 1.38 4.21
CA GLY A 305 14.27 2.74 3.87
C GLY A 305 13.34 3.85 4.36
N GLN A 306 12.16 3.52 4.94
CA GLN A 306 11.25 4.52 5.51
C GLN A 306 11.58 4.85 6.98
N GLY A 307 12.26 3.94 7.69
CA GLY A 307 12.68 4.16 9.08
C GLY A 307 11.59 3.93 10.17
N SER A 308 10.40 3.47 9.82
CA SER A 308 9.32 3.12 10.77
C SER A 308 9.62 1.83 11.55
N ALA A 309 9.91 0.73 10.84
CA ALA A 309 10.15 -0.58 11.46
C ALA A 309 11.25 -0.63 12.54
N PRO A 310 12.35 0.14 12.46
CA PRO A 310 13.33 0.23 13.54
C PRO A 310 12.74 0.67 14.88
N ILE A 311 11.59 1.37 14.91
CA ILE A 311 10.91 1.77 16.15
C ILE A 311 10.40 0.53 16.92
N ALA A 312 9.74 -0.41 16.24
CA ALA A 312 9.34 -1.69 16.84
C ALA A 312 10.55 -2.53 17.23
N HIS A 313 11.51 -2.69 16.32
CA HIS A 313 12.67 -3.56 16.52
C HIS A 313 13.59 -3.07 17.66
N ALA A 314 13.67 -1.76 17.90
CA ALA A 314 14.45 -1.22 19.01
C ALA A 314 14.02 -1.75 20.39
N THR A 315 12.78 -2.23 20.52
CA THR A 315 12.22 -2.77 21.76
C THR A 315 12.65 -4.22 22.05
N ALA A 316 13.33 -4.89 21.13
CA ALA A 316 13.72 -6.29 21.28
C ALA A 316 14.73 -6.51 22.42
N LYS A 317 14.58 -7.61 23.15
CA LYS A 317 15.50 -8.06 24.20
C LYS A 317 16.76 -8.67 23.59
N THR A 318 17.80 -7.87 23.46
CA THR A 318 19.13 -8.34 23.03
C THR A 318 20.21 -7.36 23.44
N THR A 319 21.38 -7.91 23.77
CA THR A 319 22.63 -7.16 23.95
C THR A 319 23.42 -6.99 22.64
N GLU A 320 23.11 -7.78 21.61
CA GLU A 320 23.76 -7.74 20.30
C GLU A 320 22.82 -7.11 19.25
N PRO A 321 23.06 -5.86 18.82
CA PRO A 321 22.19 -5.15 17.86
C PRO A 321 22.04 -5.88 16.51
N VAL A 322 23.11 -6.57 16.08
CA VAL A 322 23.16 -7.28 14.80
C VAL A 322 22.16 -8.45 14.77
N ARG A 323 21.88 -9.11 15.90
CA ARG A 323 20.88 -10.18 15.97
C ARG A 323 19.52 -9.68 15.54
N GLU A 324 19.11 -8.54 16.09
CA GLU A 324 17.80 -7.97 15.74
C GLU A 324 17.78 -7.35 14.35
N GLY A 325 18.90 -6.81 13.86
CA GLY A 325 19.04 -6.46 12.45
C GLY A 325 18.77 -7.65 11.52
N LEU A 326 19.28 -8.84 11.85
CA LEU A 326 19.01 -10.06 11.07
C LEU A 326 17.53 -10.45 11.12
N VAL A 327 16.91 -10.40 12.30
CA VAL A 327 15.47 -10.66 12.46
C VAL A 327 14.65 -9.69 11.61
N ALA A 328 14.95 -8.40 11.66
CA ALA A 328 14.25 -7.37 10.90
C ALA A 328 14.34 -7.58 9.38
N SER A 329 15.44 -8.15 8.89
CA SER A 329 15.62 -8.47 7.47
C SER A 329 14.62 -9.51 6.95
N LEU A 330 13.98 -10.29 7.82
CA LEU A 330 12.92 -11.23 7.44
C LEU A 330 11.62 -10.51 7.04
N GLY A 331 11.43 -9.26 7.47
CA GLY A 331 10.23 -8.47 7.18
C GLY A 331 9.92 -8.39 5.68
N PRO A 332 10.80 -7.78 4.86
CA PRO A 332 10.58 -7.64 3.41
C PRO A 332 10.46 -8.98 2.68
N PHE A 333 11.09 -10.04 3.19
CA PHE A 333 10.94 -11.39 2.64
C PHE A 333 9.51 -11.92 2.84
N ILE A 334 9.00 -11.91 4.07
CA ILE A 334 7.65 -12.39 4.39
C ILE A 334 6.61 -11.52 3.69
N ASP A 335 6.77 -10.21 3.79
CA ASP A 335 5.85 -9.22 3.26
C ASP A 335 5.74 -9.27 1.72
N THR A 336 6.86 -9.06 1.03
CA THR A 336 6.83 -8.80 -0.41
C THR A 336 7.15 -10.05 -1.22
N LEU A 337 8.20 -10.79 -0.83
CA LEU A 337 8.65 -11.98 -1.58
C LEU A 337 7.74 -13.20 -1.36
N VAL A 338 6.94 -13.22 -0.29
CA VAL A 338 5.93 -14.26 -0.05
C VAL A 338 4.52 -13.71 -0.29
N ILE A 339 4.02 -12.81 0.56
CA ILE A 339 2.60 -12.41 0.54
C ILE A 339 2.26 -11.63 -0.74
N CYS A 340 2.99 -10.55 -1.06
CA CYS A 340 2.70 -9.77 -2.27
C CYS A 340 2.91 -10.57 -3.56
N THR A 341 3.87 -11.49 -3.57
CA THR A 341 4.10 -12.39 -4.70
C THR A 341 2.91 -13.31 -4.93
N MET A 342 2.36 -13.89 -3.86
CA MET A 342 1.13 -14.68 -3.95
C MET A 342 -0.07 -13.86 -4.40
N THR A 343 -0.26 -12.64 -3.87
CA THR A 343 -1.30 -11.71 -4.35
C THR A 343 -1.17 -11.46 -5.84
N GLY A 344 0.01 -11.05 -6.29
CA GLY A 344 0.26 -10.70 -7.67
C GLY A 344 0.11 -11.89 -8.62
N LEU A 345 0.57 -13.07 -8.21
CA LEU A 345 0.36 -14.29 -8.99
C LEU A 345 -1.12 -14.67 -9.08
N VAL A 346 -1.92 -14.55 -8.00
CA VAL A 346 -3.36 -14.78 -8.07
C VAL A 346 -4.01 -13.83 -9.08
N VAL A 347 -3.68 -12.53 -9.01
CA VAL A 347 -4.23 -11.51 -9.93
C VAL A 347 -3.82 -11.78 -11.38
N VAL A 348 -2.56 -12.13 -11.63
CA VAL A 348 -2.03 -12.36 -13.00
C VAL A 348 -2.54 -13.68 -13.58
N THR A 349 -2.45 -14.78 -12.83
CA THR A 349 -2.82 -16.13 -13.33
C THR A 349 -4.32 -16.32 -13.50
N SER A 350 -5.16 -15.62 -12.73
CA SER A 350 -6.62 -15.62 -12.93
C SER A 350 -7.08 -14.72 -14.09
N GLY A 351 -6.19 -13.88 -14.63
CA GLY A 351 -6.53 -12.85 -15.62
C GLY A 351 -7.45 -11.74 -15.08
N ALA A 352 -7.72 -11.69 -13.78
CA ALA A 352 -8.67 -10.77 -13.16
C ALA A 352 -8.40 -9.29 -13.48
N TYR A 353 -7.14 -8.91 -13.66
CA TYR A 353 -6.75 -7.53 -13.98
C TYR A 353 -7.20 -7.04 -15.36
N LYS A 354 -7.60 -7.96 -16.25
CA LYS A 354 -8.11 -7.66 -17.60
C LYS A 354 -9.63 -7.55 -17.66
N ASP A 355 -10.34 -8.04 -16.66
CA ASP A 355 -11.80 -8.13 -16.70
C ASP A 355 -12.46 -6.77 -16.41
N LYS A 356 -13.37 -6.35 -17.29
CA LYS A 356 -14.28 -5.23 -17.04
C LYS A 356 -15.59 -5.75 -16.43
N VAL A 357 -15.83 -5.35 -15.19
CA VAL A 357 -16.97 -5.78 -14.38
C VAL A 357 -17.89 -4.59 -14.13
N GLU A 358 -19.19 -4.83 -14.12
CA GLU A 358 -20.18 -3.80 -13.81
C GLU A 358 -19.98 -3.28 -12.38
N GLN A 359 -19.83 -1.97 -12.25
CA GLN A 359 -19.61 -1.31 -10.98
C GLN A 359 -20.21 0.09 -10.98
N SER A 360 -20.63 0.53 -9.79
CA SER A 360 -20.97 1.93 -9.52
C SER A 360 -19.69 2.68 -9.20
N LEU A 361 -19.26 3.52 -10.13
CA LEU A 361 -18.08 4.35 -10.01
C LEU A 361 -18.38 5.66 -9.27
N ALA A 362 -17.32 6.37 -8.87
CA ALA A 362 -17.40 7.72 -8.34
C ALA A 362 -18.11 8.68 -9.32
N ALA A 363 -18.44 9.88 -8.82
CA ALA A 363 -19.06 10.94 -9.61
C ALA A 363 -18.34 11.14 -10.96
N VAL A 364 -19.09 11.48 -12.00
CA VAL A 364 -18.57 11.60 -13.37
C VAL A 364 -17.34 12.52 -13.48
N THR A 365 -17.25 13.53 -12.61
CA THR A 365 -16.14 14.48 -12.53
C THR A 365 -14.81 13.87 -12.08
N ALA A 366 -14.83 12.68 -11.49
CA ALA A 366 -13.64 11.94 -11.10
C ALA A 366 -13.02 11.13 -12.26
N HIS A 367 -13.62 11.19 -13.46
CA HIS A 367 -13.20 10.42 -14.63
C HIS A 367 -12.83 11.32 -15.79
N GLU A 368 -12.06 10.76 -16.70
CA GLU A 368 -11.68 11.37 -17.96
C GLU A 368 -12.68 10.98 -19.06
N ALA A 369 -12.92 11.84 -20.06
CA ALA A 369 -13.66 11.46 -21.26
C ALA A 369 -12.83 11.61 -22.54
N VAL A 370 -13.01 10.68 -23.48
CA VAL A 370 -12.58 10.80 -24.87
C VAL A 370 -13.80 11.04 -25.76
N VAL A 371 -13.67 11.92 -26.74
CA VAL A 371 -14.71 12.16 -27.75
C VAL A 371 -14.42 11.27 -28.95
N ALA A 372 -15.35 10.38 -29.27
CA ALA A 372 -15.22 9.45 -30.38
C ALA A 372 -16.60 8.96 -30.84
N GLY A 373 -16.68 8.54 -32.11
CA GLY A 373 -17.86 7.91 -32.67
C GLY A 373 -18.12 6.50 -32.11
N SER A 374 -18.76 5.64 -32.91
CA SER A 374 -19.02 4.25 -32.52
C SER A 374 -17.83 3.33 -32.83
N SER A 375 -17.65 2.30 -31.99
CA SER A 375 -16.59 1.28 -32.04
C SER A 375 -15.18 1.77 -31.70
N VAL A 376 -14.93 2.02 -30.41
CA VAL A 376 -13.61 2.37 -29.85
C VAL A 376 -13.12 1.22 -28.97
N THR A 377 -11.81 1.01 -28.95
CA THR A 377 -11.12 0.05 -28.09
C THR A 377 -10.09 0.74 -27.20
N ASP A 378 -9.62 0.06 -26.16
CA ASP A 378 -8.63 0.63 -25.23
C ASP A 378 -7.32 1.04 -25.95
N SER A 379 -6.97 0.39 -27.08
CA SER A 379 -5.79 0.76 -27.89
C SER A 379 -5.92 2.11 -28.61
N ASP A 380 -7.13 2.63 -28.79
CA ASP A 380 -7.36 3.90 -29.48
C ASP A 380 -7.16 5.10 -28.53
N LEU A 381 -7.12 4.87 -27.20
CA LEU A 381 -7.13 5.91 -26.17
C LEU A 381 -6.01 6.93 -26.30
N SER A 382 -4.79 6.49 -26.66
CA SER A 382 -3.66 7.41 -26.83
C SER A 382 -3.93 8.43 -27.94
N SER A 383 -4.35 7.96 -29.11
CA SER A 383 -4.70 8.81 -30.24
C SER A 383 -5.89 9.72 -29.95
N LEU A 384 -6.88 9.22 -29.22
CA LEU A 384 -8.06 9.99 -28.84
C LEU A 384 -7.75 11.08 -27.80
N ARG A 385 -6.81 10.83 -26.90
CA ARG A 385 -6.28 11.83 -25.95
C ARG A 385 -5.54 12.94 -26.68
N GLU A 386 -4.71 12.60 -27.66
CA GLU A 386 -3.99 13.58 -28.48
C GLU A 386 -4.92 14.44 -29.35
N ALA A 387 -5.98 13.84 -29.89
CA ALA A 387 -6.98 14.53 -30.71
C ALA A 387 -8.05 15.28 -29.89
N ARG A 388 -8.02 15.16 -28.55
CA ARG A 388 -9.05 15.72 -27.67
C ARG A 388 -9.09 17.25 -27.75
N GLN A 389 -10.30 17.79 -27.79
CA GLN A 389 -10.55 19.23 -27.69
C GLN A 389 -11.51 19.51 -26.54
N ALA A 390 -11.35 20.68 -25.92
CA ALA A 390 -12.32 21.17 -24.94
C ALA A 390 -13.69 21.36 -25.62
N GLY A 391 -14.76 21.10 -24.90
CA GLY A 391 -16.10 21.15 -25.47
C GLY A 391 -17.18 20.79 -24.45
N SER A 392 -18.32 20.34 -24.97
CA SER A 392 -19.42 19.86 -24.14
C SER A 392 -19.90 18.49 -24.62
N ILE A 393 -20.22 17.62 -23.68
CA ILE A 393 -20.73 16.28 -23.92
C ILE A 393 -22.19 16.26 -23.50
N THR A 394 -23.07 16.01 -24.46
CA THR A 394 -24.50 15.84 -24.16
C THR A 394 -24.75 14.44 -23.64
N VAL A 395 -25.59 14.32 -22.61
CA VAL A 395 -26.03 13.05 -22.04
C VAL A 395 -27.54 12.95 -22.19
N ARG A 396 -28.00 11.82 -22.74
CA ARG A 396 -29.43 11.52 -22.94
C ARG A 396 -29.73 10.13 -22.42
N ASP A 397 -30.76 10.03 -21.59
CA ASP A 397 -31.18 8.78 -20.94
C ASP A 397 -30.00 8.07 -20.24
N GLY A 398 -29.17 8.86 -19.54
CA GLY A 398 -27.94 8.41 -18.89
C GLY A 398 -26.78 8.12 -19.84
N ALA A 399 -26.98 8.02 -21.16
CA ALA A 399 -25.92 7.65 -22.11
C ALA A 399 -25.19 8.89 -22.66
N LEU A 400 -23.85 8.84 -22.63
CA LEU A 400 -23.00 9.86 -23.24
C LEU A 400 -23.13 9.83 -24.77
N GLN A 401 -23.32 10.98 -25.39
CA GLN A 401 -23.48 11.09 -26.84
C GLN A 401 -22.13 11.43 -27.49
N GLY A 402 -21.56 10.48 -28.25
CA GLY A 402 -20.30 10.69 -28.99
C GLY A 402 -19.06 10.81 -28.10
N ALA A 403 -19.13 10.27 -26.87
CA ALA A 403 -18.02 10.25 -25.94
C ALA A 403 -18.03 8.97 -25.12
N HIS A 404 -16.85 8.60 -24.62
CA HIS A 404 -16.64 7.44 -23.76
C HIS A 404 -15.88 7.87 -22.51
N LEU A 405 -16.25 7.30 -21.37
CA LEU A 405 -15.54 7.52 -20.12
C LEU A 405 -14.31 6.61 -20.06
N VAL A 406 -13.24 7.12 -19.46
CA VAL A 406 -11.98 6.42 -19.24
C VAL A 406 -11.75 6.29 -17.74
N HIS A 407 -11.48 5.07 -17.29
CA HIS A 407 -11.18 4.74 -15.91
C HIS A 407 -9.96 3.82 -15.85
N PHE A 408 -8.90 4.27 -15.18
CA PHE A 408 -7.59 3.59 -15.12
C PHE A 408 -7.03 3.15 -16.49
N ASP A 409 -6.93 4.11 -17.43
CA ASP A 409 -6.42 3.88 -18.80
C ASP A 409 -7.19 2.84 -19.61
N ALA A 410 -8.48 2.64 -19.30
CA ALA A 410 -9.38 1.80 -20.08
C ALA A 410 -10.77 2.42 -20.21
N LEU A 411 -11.47 2.07 -21.29
CA LEU A 411 -12.84 2.51 -21.52
C LEU A 411 -13.78 1.88 -20.49
N VAL A 412 -14.67 2.69 -19.93
CA VAL A 412 -15.85 2.23 -19.20
C VAL A 412 -16.90 1.81 -20.22
N GLU A 413 -17.08 0.50 -20.36
CA GLU A 413 -18.06 -0.09 -21.27
C GLU A 413 -19.47 0.11 -20.73
N ASP A 414 -20.43 0.36 -21.63
CA ASP A 414 -21.84 0.55 -21.31
C ASP A 414 -22.10 1.62 -20.23
N ALA A 415 -21.24 2.64 -20.15
CA ALA A 415 -21.32 3.70 -19.14
C ALA A 415 -22.66 4.45 -19.20
N ARG A 416 -23.35 4.49 -18.07
CA ARG A 416 -24.58 5.25 -17.85
C ARG A 416 -24.49 6.13 -16.61
N LEU A 417 -25.08 7.31 -16.71
CA LEU A 417 -25.08 8.34 -15.70
C LEU A 417 -26.43 8.36 -14.97
N PHE A 418 -26.40 8.42 -13.64
CA PHE A 418 -27.58 8.41 -12.79
C PHE A 418 -27.56 9.56 -11.79
N ASP A 419 -28.73 10.16 -11.56
CA ASP A 419 -28.93 11.18 -10.53
C ASP A 419 -28.90 10.58 -9.11
N GLY A 420 -28.95 11.44 -8.08
CA GLY A 420 -28.97 10.99 -6.68
C GLY A 420 -30.21 10.18 -6.28
N ALA A 421 -31.25 10.15 -7.11
CA ALA A 421 -32.44 9.32 -6.92
C ALA A 421 -32.38 8.00 -7.71
N GLY A 422 -31.31 7.76 -8.47
CA GLY A 422 -31.11 6.55 -9.28
C GLY A 422 -31.82 6.58 -10.63
N ASN A 423 -32.29 7.74 -11.11
CA ASN A 423 -32.89 7.86 -12.44
C ASN A 423 -31.80 8.19 -13.48
N PRO A 424 -31.98 7.78 -14.76
CA PRO A 424 -31.06 8.15 -15.83
C PRO A 424 -30.91 9.67 -15.93
N TRP A 425 -29.66 10.13 -15.81
CA TRP A 425 -29.34 11.55 -15.82
C TRP A 425 -29.36 12.11 -17.25
N ASN A 426 -29.85 13.33 -17.39
CA ASN A 426 -29.90 14.05 -18.66
C ASN A 426 -29.29 15.44 -18.44
N GLY A 427 -28.43 15.87 -19.35
CA GLY A 427 -27.78 17.16 -19.21
C GLY A 427 -26.57 17.31 -20.12
N SER A 428 -25.74 18.29 -19.79
CA SER A 428 -24.50 18.58 -20.49
C SER A 428 -23.34 18.57 -19.50
N LEU A 429 -22.27 17.88 -19.87
CA LEU A 429 -20.99 17.90 -19.16
C LEU A 429 -20.03 18.81 -19.91
N SER A 430 -19.28 19.62 -19.18
CA SER A 430 -18.17 20.41 -19.73
C SER A 430 -16.91 19.55 -19.75
N LEU A 431 -16.27 19.46 -20.92
CA LEU A 431 -15.03 18.72 -21.14
C LEU A 431 -13.88 19.70 -21.31
N ALA A 432 -12.87 19.61 -20.45
CA ALA A 432 -11.64 20.37 -20.62
C ALA A 432 -10.66 19.67 -21.59
N ALA A 433 -9.64 20.41 -22.04
CA ALA A 433 -8.66 19.91 -23.00
C ALA A 433 -7.81 18.75 -22.45
N ASP A 434 -7.62 18.69 -21.12
CA ASP A 434 -6.94 17.58 -20.44
C ASP A 434 -7.85 16.35 -20.24
N GLY A 435 -9.13 16.44 -20.60
CA GLY A 435 -10.13 15.38 -20.45
C GLY A 435 -10.92 15.42 -19.16
N THR A 436 -10.66 16.38 -18.27
CA THR A 436 -11.43 16.53 -17.04
C THR A 436 -12.86 16.91 -17.33
N LEU A 437 -13.79 16.30 -16.59
CA LEU A 437 -15.22 16.53 -16.69
C LEU A 437 -15.70 17.43 -15.56
N SER A 438 -16.52 18.41 -15.89
CA SER A 438 -17.21 19.25 -14.91
C SER A 438 -18.69 19.38 -15.26
N VAL A 439 -19.51 19.61 -14.25
CA VAL A 439 -20.97 19.72 -14.38
C VAL A 439 -21.47 20.77 -13.41
N GLU A 440 -22.48 21.52 -13.81
CA GLU A 440 -23.15 22.47 -12.91
C GLU A 440 -24.13 21.71 -12.00
N GLY A 441 -23.99 21.89 -10.69
CA GLY A 441 -24.83 21.22 -9.68
C GLY A 441 -24.30 19.85 -9.26
N ASP A 442 -25.21 18.99 -8.79
CA ASP A 442 -24.84 17.67 -8.28
C ASP A 442 -24.36 16.76 -9.40
N ALA A 443 -23.13 16.26 -9.25
CA ALA A 443 -22.52 15.41 -10.24
C ALA A 443 -23.19 14.02 -10.26
N PRO A 444 -23.63 13.52 -11.44
CA PRO A 444 -24.22 12.20 -11.53
C PRO A 444 -23.19 11.10 -11.23
N THR A 445 -23.70 9.99 -10.73
CA THR A 445 -22.93 8.75 -10.53
C THR A 445 -22.83 7.99 -11.85
N VAL A 446 -21.75 7.23 -12.02
CA VAL A 446 -21.52 6.44 -13.24
C VAL A 446 -21.69 4.97 -12.90
N ILE A 447 -22.50 4.24 -13.67
CA ILE A 447 -22.57 2.78 -13.64
C ILE A 447 -22.09 2.28 -14.99
N GLY A 448 -21.16 1.34 -15.00
CA GLY A 448 -20.66 0.74 -16.23
C GLY A 448 -19.66 -0.38 -15.94
N ARG A 449 -19.27 -1.08 -17.00
CA ARG A 449 -18.27 -2.13 -16.93
C ARG A 449 -16.88 -1.51 -17.01
N ALA A 450 -16.20 -1.47 -15.89
CA ALA A 450 -14.86 -0.90 -15.77
C ALA A 450 -13.90 -1.88 -15.11
N LEU A 451 -12.62 -1.57 -15.19
CA LEU A 451 -11.57 -2.37 -14.59
C LEU A 451 -11.49 -2.13 -13.07
N HIS A 452 -11.32 -3.19 -12.27
CA HIS A 452 -11.10 -3.05 -10.82
C HIS A 452 -9.66 -2.63 -10.48
N SER A 453 -9.49 -2.00 -9.31
CA SER A 453 -8.18 -1.72 -8.71
C SER A 453 -8.21 -2.02 -7.21
N GLY A 454 -7.05 -1.90 -6.55
CA GLY A 454 -6.97 -2.02 -5.10
C GLY A 454 -7.48 -3.36 -4.56
N ALA A 455 -8.14 -3.31 -3.40
CA ALA A 455 -8.63 -4.50 -2.71
C ALA A 455 -9.70 -5.24 -3.51
N GLU A 456 -10.50 -4.52 -4.30
CA GLU A 456 -11.55 -5.10 -5.15
C GLU A 456 -10.97 -5.98 -6.25
N LEU A 457 -9.88 -5.55 -6.91
CA LEU A 457 -9.22 -6.38 -7.93
C LEU A 457 -8.69 -7.68 -7.33
N THR A 458 -8.10 -7.61 -6.13
CA THR A 458 -7.64 -8.82 -5.44
C THR A 458 -8.81 -9.70 -5.01
N SER A 459 -9.90 -9.10 -4.49
CA SER A 459 -11.14 -9.82 -4.18
C SER A 459 -11.71 -10.52 -5.41
N TRP A 460 -11.72 -9.85 -6.57
CA TRP A 460 -12.16 -10.42 -7.85
C TRP A 460 -11.28 -11.59 -8.27
N GLY A 461 -9.95 -11.47 -8.18
CA GLY A 461 -9.03 -12.56 -8.44
C GLY A 461 -9.27 -13.79 -7.56
N PHE A 462 -9.56 -13.56 -6.28
CA PHE A 462 -9.92 -14.64 -5.35
C PHE A 462 -11.29 -15.24 -5.66
N GLU A 463 -12.26 -14.41 -6.03
CA GLU A 463 -13.60 -14.84 -6.40
C GLU A 463 -13.60 -15.70 -7.67
N LYS A 464 -12.78 -15.38 -8.68
CA LYS A 464 -12.61 -16.24 -9.86
C LYS A 464 -12.08 -17.63 -9.51
N GLY A 465 -11.22 -17.73 -8.50
CA GLY A 465 -10.60 -19.00 -8.10
C GLY A 465 -11.45 -19.83 -7.12
N LEU A 466 -12.14 -19.18 -6.18
CA LEU A 466 -12.83 -19.85 -5.05
C LEU A 466 -14.33 -19.51 -4.96
N GLY A 467 -14.88 -18.76 -5.91
CA GLY A 467 -16.25 -18.23 -5.84
C GLY A 467 -16.45 -17.33 -4.63
N ALA A 468 -17.63 -17.41 -4.01
CA ALA A 468 -18.00 -16.59 -2.86
C ALA A 468 -17.03 -16.72 -1.66
N TRP A 469 -16.38 -17.88 -1.50
CA TRP A 469 -15.37 -18.09 -0.46
C TRP A 469 -14.15 -17.20 -0.67
N GLY A 470 -13.76 -16.93 -1.91
CA GLY A 470 -12.65 -16.03 -2.23
C GLY A 470 -12.91 -14.61 -1.72
N LYS A 471 -14.09 -14.08 -2.03
CA LYS A 471 -14.53 -12.76 -1.53
C LYS A 471 -14.58 -12.68 -0.01
N LEU A 472 -15.02 -13.75 0.65
CA LEU A 472 -15.04 -13.83 2.12
C LEU A 472 -13.63 -13.85 2.73
N ILE A 473 -12.69 -14.62 2.16
CA ILE A 473 -11.30 -14.67 2.62
C ILE A 473 -10.66 -13.29 2.53
N VAL A 474 -10.82 -12.58 1.40
CA VAL A 474 -10.25 -11.24 1.22
C VAL A 474 -10.91 -10.23 2.17
N SER A 475 -12.24 -10.26 2.31
CA SER A 475 -12.96 -9.38 3.25
C SER A 475 -12.47 -9.54 4.69
N LEU A 476 -12.30 -10.80 5.15
CA LEU A 476 -11.80 -11.08 6.48
C LEU A 476 -10.32 -10.71 6.64
N ALA A 477 -9.50 -10.96 5.62
CA ALA A 477 -8.09 -10.57 5.62
C ALA A 477 -7.95 -9.04 5.71
N VAL A 478 -8.71 -8.27 4.93
CA VAL A 478 -8.73 -6.80 4.97
C VAL A 478 -9.05 -6.29 6.37
N LEU A 479 -10.07 -6.87 7.04
CA LEU A 479 -10.42 -6.49 8.40
C LEU A 479 -9.30 -6.78 9.40
N LEU A 480 -8.75 -8.00 9.38
CA LEU A 480 -7.67 -8.39 10.29
C LEU A 480 -6.42 -7.55 10.06
N PHE A 481 -6.06 -7.31 8.80
CA PHE A 481 -4.93 -6.50 8.38
C PHE A 481 -5.09 -5.05 8.84
N ALA A 482 -6.25 -4.44 8.60
CA ALA A 482 -6.54 -3.08 9.05
C ALA A 482 -6.36 -2.90 10.56
N VAL A 483 -6.90 -3.83 11.35
CA VAL A 483 -6.79 -3.81 12.82
C VAL A 483 -5.34 -3.98 13.25
N SER A 484 -4.64 -4.96 12.68
CA SER A 484 -3.24 -5.23 13.00
C SER A 484 -2.35 -4.01 12.70
N THR A 485 -2.49 -3.42 11.52
CA THR A 485 -1.73 -2.25 11.08
C THR A 485 -2.00 -1.04 11.98
N ALA A 486 -3.27 -0.75 12.30
CA ALA A 486 -3.61 0.36 13.18
C ALA A 486 -3.07 0.20 14.60
N ILE A 487 -3.05 -1.03 15.14
CA ILE A 487 -2.45 -1.32 16.44
C ILE A 487 -0.96 -0.99 16.45
N SER A 488 -0.21 -1.45 15.43
CA SER A 488 1.24 -1.23 15.39
C SER A 488 1.60 0.22 15.12
N TRP A 489 0.93 0.89 14.20
CA TRP A 489 1.20 2.30 13.87
C TRP A 489 0.86 3.26 15.01
N SER A 490 -0.12 2.91 15.85
CA SER A 490 -0.40 3.66 17.08
C SER A 490 0.76 3.66 18.08
N TYR A 491 1.75 2.76 17.93
CA TYR A 491 2.99 2.79 18.72
C TYR A 491 4.08 3.67 18.08
N TYR A 492 4.05 3.85 16.75
CA TYR A 492 5.10 4.59 16.04
C TYR A 492 4.98 6.11 16.18
N GLY A 493 3.77 6.62 16.40
CA GLY A 493 3.51 8.05 16.52
C GLY A 493 2.13 8.36 17.04
#